data_AF-A0A6J7Q112-F1
#
_entry.id   AF-A0A6J7Q112-F1
#
_cell.length_a   1.000
_cell.length_b   1.000
_cell.length_c   1.000
_cell.angle_alpha   90.00
_cell.angle_beta   90.00
_cell.angle_gamma   90.00
#
_symmetry.space_group_name_H-M   'P 1'
#
loop_
_entity.id
_entity.type
_entity.pdbx_description
1 polymer ?
#
loop_
_entity_poly.entity_id
_entity_poly.type
_entity_poly.pdbx_seq_one_letter_code
_entity_poly.pdbx_strand_id
1 'polypeptide(L)' 'MAEMTQTLQKKILPLPDHLRVLPGHGPETTIAIERRSNPYLQKLGYQK' A
#
# COMPACT_ATOMS: atom_id res chain seq x y z
N MET A 1 16.93 1.66 -2.73
CA MET A 1 15.79 0.72 -2.91
C MET A 1 15.33 0.05 -1.62
N ALA A 2 16.20 -0.25 -0.65
CA ALA A 2 15.81 -0.89 0.63
C ALA A 2 14.85 -0.04 1.50
N GLU A 3 15.01 1.29 1.49
CA GLU A 3 14.23 2.19 2.35
C GLU A 3 12.74 2.22 2.00
N MET A 4 12.39 2.29 0.71
CA MET A 4 10.99 2.24 0.27
C MET A 4 10.32 0.91 0.67
N THR A 5 11.00 -0.22 0.46
CA THR A 5 10.47 -1.52 0.88
C THR A 5 10.22 -1.56 2.39
N GLN A 6 11.16 -1.05 3.19
CA GLN A 6 11.02 -0.98 4.64
C GLN A 6 9.83 -0.11 5.06
N THR A 7 9.62 1.05 4.44
CA THR A 7 8.49 1.92 4.79
C THR A 7 7.17 1.32 4.34
N LEU A 8 7.08 0.74 3.15
CA LEU A 8 5.88 0.03 2.69
C LEU A 8 5.50 -1.10 3.66
N GLN A 9 6.47 -1.88 4.14
CA GLN A 9 6.21 -2.96 5.10
C GLN A 9 5.82 -2.45 6.49
N LYS A 10 6.52 -1.46 7.03
CA LYS A 10 6.34 -1.02 8.43
C LYS A 10 5.24 0.02 8.62
N LYS A 11 4.89 0.76 7.57
CA LYS A 11 3.97 1.90 7.66
C LYS A 11 2.70 1.71 6.85
N ILE A 12 2.77 1.03 5.70
CA ILE A 12 1.61 0.90 4.80
C ILE A 12 0.91 -0.45 5.00
N LEU A 13 1.63 -1.58 4.98
CA LEU A 13 1.03 -2.90 5.14
C LEU A 13 0.27 -3.15 6.48
N PRO A 14 0.55 -2.47 7.60
CA PRO A 14 -0.24 -2.63 8.82
C PRO A 14 -1.56 -1.84 8.82
N LEU A 15 -1.76 -0.93 7.85
CA LEU A 15 -2.92 -0.05 7.83
C LEU A 15 -4.22 -0.80 7.52
N PRO A 16 -5.35 -0.44 8.15
CA PRO A 16 -6.61 -1.10 7.88
C PRO A 16 -7.12 -0.81 6.46
N ASP A 17 -7.77 -1.80 5.88
CA ASP A 17 -8.19 -1.81 4.48
C ASP A 17 -9.14 -0.66 4.08
N HIS A 18 -9.94 -0.16 5.04
CA HIS A 18 -10.91 0.91 4.81
C HIS A 18 -10.30 2.32 4.74
N LEU A 19 -9.01 2.48 5.07
CA LEU A 19 -8.37 3.79 4.99
C LEU A 19 -8.28 4.26 3.54
N ARG A 20 -8.67 5.53 3.34
CA ARG A 20 -8.54 6.23 2.07
C ARG A 20 -7.08 6.60 1.83
N VAL A 21 -6.65 6.46 0.58
CA VAL A 21 -5.36 6.94 0.08
C VAL A 21 -5.67 8.13 -0.83
N LEU A 22 -5.11 9.28 -0.49
CA LEU A 22 -5.30 10.53 -1.22
C LEU A 22 -3.98 10.90 -1.91
N PRO A 23 -3.75 10.42 -3.15
CA PRO A 23 -2.52 10.73 -3.87
C PRO A 23 -2.49 12.19 -4.31
N GLY A 24 -1.30 12.73 -4.56
CA GLY A 24 -1.16 14.09 -5.10
C GLY A 24 -1.73 14.24 -6.51
N HIS A 25 -1.87 13.14 -7.25
CA HIS A 25 -2.45 13.09 -8.59
C HIS A 25 -3.32 11.83 -8.77
N GLY A 26 -4.35 11.95 -9.60
CA GLY A 26 -5.28 10.86 -9.89
C GLY A 26 -6.42 10.77 -8.88
N PRO A 27 -7.28 9.75 -9.03
CA PRO A 27 -8.40 9.54 -8.12
C PRO A 27 -7.94 9.03 -6.76
N GLU A 28 -8.78 9.23 -5.75
CA GLU A 28 -8.60 8.58 -4.47
C GLU A 28 -8.74 7.05 -4.56
N THR A 29 -8.08 6.34 -3.65
CA THR A 29 -8.18 4.89 -3.52
C THR A 29 -8.34 4.50 -2.05
N THR A 30 -8.20 3.20 -1.74
CA THR A 30 -8.12 2.70 -0.36
C THR A 30 -6.95 1.74 -0.22
N ILE A 31 -6.51 1.49 1.01
CA ILE A 31 -5.47 0.50 1.30
C ILE A 31 -5.84 -0.88 0.72
N ALA A 32 -7.12 -1.29 0.79
CA ALA A 32 -7.56 -2.54 0.15
C ALA A 32 -7.41 -2.56 -1.38
N ILE A 33 -7.62 -1.42 -2.05
CA ILE A 33 -7.41 -1.33 -3.50
C ILE A 33 -5.91 -1.38 -3.79
N GLU A 34 -5.10 -0.57 -3.11
CA GLU A 34 -3.65 -0.54 -3.30
C GLU A 34 -3.00 -1.91 -3.07
N ARG A 35 -3.38 -2.66 -2.02
CA ARG A 35 -2.84 -4.01 -1.82
C ARG A 35 -3.10 -4.94 -3.01
N ARG A 36 -4.25 -4.78 -3.68
CA ARG A 36 -4.67 -5.64 -4.78
C ARG A 36 -4.11 -5.22 -6.13
N SER A 37 -3.78 -3.93 -6.34
CA SER A 37 -3.36 -3.41 -7.64
C SER A 37 -1.95 -2.84 -7.69
N ASN A 38 -1.38 -2.40 -6.55
CA ASN A 38 -0.09 -1.73 -6.51
C ASN A 38 1.07 -2.74 -6.64
N PRO A 39 1.88 -2.68 -7.72
CA PRO A 39 2.91 -3.67 -7.99
C PRO A 39 4.01 -3.70 -6.93
N TYR A 40 4.20 -2.61 -6.18
CA TYR A 40 5.17 -2.58 -5.07
C TYR A 40 4.64 -3.29 -3.83
N LEU A 41 3.32 -3.22 -3.57
CA LEU A 41 2.71 -3.94 -2.44
C LEU A 41 2.53 -5.43 -2.74
N GLN A 42 2.14 -5.78 -3.98
CA GLN A 42 2.01 -7.18 -4.40
C GLN A 42 3.34 -7.95 -4.28
N LYS A 43 4.47 -7.32 -4.63
CA LYS A 43 5.81 -7.92 -4.51
C LYS A 43 6.23 -8.20 -3.06
N LEU A 44 5.60 -7.56 -2.07
CA LEU A 44 5.94 -7.73 -0.65
C LEU A 44 5.14 -8.84 0.02
N GLY A 45 4.20 -9.47 -0.69
CA GLY A 45 3.40 -10.59 -0.20
C GLY A 45 2.49 -10.16 0.94
N TYR A 46 1.26 -9.75 0.63
CA TYR A 46 0.24 -9.62 1.67
C TYR A 46 -0.26 -11.01 2.07
N GLN A 47 0.34 -11.57 3.11
CA GLN A 47 -0.24 -12.70 3.83
C GLN A 47 -1.25 -12.11 4.80
N LYS A 48 -2.53 -12.30 4.51
CA LYS A 48 -3.56 -12.29 5.55
C LYS A 48 -3.98 -13.72 5.78
#